data_AF-N6YUC7-F1
#
_entry.id   AF-N6YUC7-F1
#
_cell.length_a   1.000
_cell.length_b   1.000
_cell.length_c   1.000
_cell.angle_alpha   90.00
_cell.angle_beta   90.00
_cell.angle_gamma   90.00
#
_symmetry.space_group_name_H-M   'P 1'
#
loop_
_entity.id
_entity.type
_entity.pdbx_description
1 polymer ?
#
loop_
_entity_poly.entity_id
_entity_poly.type
_entity_poly.pdbx_seq_one_letter_code
_entity_poly.pdbx_strand_id
1 'polypeptide(L)'
;PVVNDETYTVHAGEVLTVGVAAGLLANDTDADGDVLRVLNIEAPANGSLNALTDGSFTYTPNAAFVGTEVLTYTVSDGITTRTGELTI
;
A
#
# COMPACT_ATOMS: atom_id res chain seq x y z
N PRO A 1 7.32 -13.11 6.94
CA PRO A 1 7.22 -12.16 5.81
C PRO A 1 8.47 -11.28 5.61
N VAL A 2 8.86 -11.10 4.35
CA VAL A 2 9.74 -10.03 3.85
C VAL A 2 8.84 -9.04 3.11
N VAL A 3 8.80 -7.80 3.59
CA VAL A 3 8.00 -6.71 3.03
C VAL A 3 8.94 -5.74 2.31
N ASN A 4 8.59 -5.36 1.09
CA ASN A 4 9.32 -4.40 0.29
C ASN A 4 8.47 -3.15 0.09
N ASP A 5 9.12 -2.01 -0.14
CA ASP A 5 8.42 -0.74 -0.29
C ASP A 5 7.83 -0.57 -1.70
N GLU A 6 6.75 0.19 -1.79
CA GLU A 6 6.08 0.52 -3.04
C GLU A 6 6.27 1.98 -3.43
N THR A 7 6.30 2.22 -4.73
CA THR A 7 6.27 3.58 -5.27
C THR A 7 5.34 3.66 -6.47
N TYR A 8 4.45 4.64 -6.46
CA TYR A 8 3.58 4.98 -7.58
C TYR A 8 3.65 6.47 -7.87
N THR A 9 3.08 6.86 -9.00
CA THR A 9 2.85 8.25 -9.35
C THR A 9 1.45 8.37 -9.94
N VAL A 10 0.76 9.46 -9.64
CA VAL A 10 -0.55 9.77 -10.22
C VAL A 10 -0.61 11.26 -10.54
N HIS A 11 -1.35 11.65 -11.58
CA HIS A 11 -1.56 13.06 -11.86
C HIS A 11 -2.48 13.70 -10.82
N ALA A 12 -2.26 14.98 -10.55
CA ALA A 12 -3.06 15.73 -9.60
C ALA A 12 -4.56 15.67 -9.94
N GLY A 13 -5.37 15.27 -8.98
CA GLY A 13 -6.82 15.13 -9.13
C GLY A 13 -7.28 13.84 -9.83
N GLU A 14 -6.36 12.96 -10.27
CA GLU A 14 -6.72 11.63 -10.75
C GLU A 14 -6.69 10.60 -9.61
N VAL A 15 -7.53 9.57 -9.74
CA VAL A 15 -7.58 8.45 -8.79
C VAL A 15 -6.56 7.40 -9.21
N LEU A 16 -5.65 7.04 -8.31
CA LEU A 16 -4.77 5.89 -8.47
C LEU A 16 -5.52 4.62 -8.06
N THR A 17 -5.64 3.65 -8.97
CA THR A 17 -6.21 2.33 -8.68
C THR A 17 -5.18 1.26 -8.99
N VAL A 18 -4.81 0.47 -7.98
CA VAL A 18 -3.80 -0.58 -8.09
C VAL A 18 -4.43 -1.91 -7.69
N GLY A 19 -4.43 -2.86 -8.63
CA GLY A 19 -4.93 -4.22 -8.40
C GLY A 19 -3.88 -5.13 -7.76
N VAL A 20 -4.32 -6.30 -7.29
CA VAL A 20 -3.49 -7.29 -6.56
C VAL A 20 -2.16 -7.64 -7.23
N ALA A 21 -2.11 -7.68 -8.56
CA ALA A 21 -0.91 -8.07 -9.31
C ALA A 21 0.23 -7.03 -9.22
N ALA A 22 -0.07 -5.82 -8.78
CA ALA A 22 0.89 -4.75 -8.61
C ALA A 22 0.67 -4.02 -7.28
N GLY A 23 -0.09 -4.59 -6.33
CA GLY A 23 -0.44 -3.94 -5.07
C GLY A 23 0.64 -4.07 -4.00
N LEU A 24 0.28 -3.77 -2.75
CA LEU A 24 1.17 -3.73 -1.58
C LEU A 24 1.83 -5.05 -1.18
N LEU A 25 1.46 -6.15 -1.84
CA LEU A 25 2.00 -7.49 -1.58
C LEU A 25 2.66 -8.10 -2.82
N ALA A 26 2.71 -7.38 -3.94
CA ALA A 26 3.05 -7.97 -5.25
C ALA A 26 4.53 -8.41 -5.36
N ASN A 27 5.40 -7.74 -4.61
CA ASN A 27 6.83 -7.99 -4.50
C ASN A 27 7.23 -8.64 -3.15
N ASP A 28 6.26 -8.89 -2.26
CA ASP A 28 6.49 -9.45 -0.95
C ASP A 28 6.65 -10.97 -1.00
N THR A 29 7.38 -11.51 -0.03
CA THR A 29 7.62 -12.95 0.05
C THR A 29 7.50 -13.46 1.47
N ASP A 30 7.19 -14.73 1.59
CA ASP A 30 7.25 -15.46 2.86
C ASP A 30 8.02 -16.77 2.65
N ALA A 31 8.98 -17.05 3.53
CA ALA A 31 9.86 -18.22 3.38
C ALA A 31 9.16 -19.53 3.75
N ASP A 32 8.14 -19.45 4.60
CA ASP A 32 7.36 -20.59 5.07
C ASP A 32 6.16 -20.87 4.14
N GLY A 33 5.87 -19.93 3.22
CA GLY A 33 4.80 -20.05 2.23
C GLY A 33 3.44 -19.62 2.77
N ASP A 34 3.42 -18.90 3.88
CA ASP A 34 2.19 -18.42 4.51
C ASP A 34 1.55 -17.28 3.69
N VAL A 35 0.22 -17.20 3.75
CA VAL A 35 -0.54 -16.19 2.99
C VAL A 35 -0.38 -14.82 3.63
N LEU A 36 0.19 -13.89 2.88
CA LEU A 36 0.35 -12.50 3.29
C LEU A 36 -0.96 -11.71 3.18
N ARG A 37 -1.19 -10.82 4.15
CA ARG A 37 -2.32 -9.90 4.18
C ARG A 37 -1.90 -8.52 4.68
N VAL A 38 -2.47 -7.47 4.08
CA VAL A 38 -2.42 -6.12 4.65
C VAL A 38 -3.38 -6.05 5.83
N LEU A 39 -2.89 -5.64 7.00
CA LEU A 39 -3.71 -5.48 8.21
C LEU A 39 -4.13 -4.03 8.42
N ASN A 40 -3.24 -3.09 8.11
CA ASN A 40 -3.47 -1.67 8.34
C ASN A 40 -2.61 -0.84 7.38
N ILE A 41 -3.06 0.37 7.09
CA ILE A 41 -2.31 1.41 6.41
C ILE A 41 -2.62 2.75 7.09
N GLU A 42 -1.60 3.60 7.23
CA GLU A 42 -1.78 4.95 7.76
C GLU A 42 -2.74 5.77 6.90
N ALA A 43 -3.51 6.64 7.55
CA ALA A 43 -4.38 7.57 6.84
C ALA A 43 -3.51 8.66 6.18
N PRO A 44 -3.67 8.90 4.87
CA PRO A 44 -2.88 9.92 4.18
C PRO A 44 -3.22 11.33 4.66
N ALA A 45 -2.21 12.19 4.68
CA ALA A 45 -2.38 13.61 5.00
C ALA A 45 -2.98 14.39 3.82
N ASN A 46 -2.66 14.02 2.58
CA ASN A 46 -3.05 14.75 1.38
C ASN A 46 -4.04 14.01 0.48
N GLY A 47 -4.90 13.16 1.03
CA GLY A 47 -5.93 12.48 0.26
C GLY A 47 -6.78 11.52 1.08
N SER A 48 -7.32 10.52 0.40
CA SER A 48 -7.98 9.36 1.00
C SER A 48 -7.45 8.09 0.36
N LEU A 49 -7.30 7.04 1.16
CA LEU A 49 -6.82 5.75 0.69
C LEU A 49 -7.72 4.65 1.23
N ASN A 50 -8.09 3.72 0.34
CA ASN A 50 -8.78 2.48 0.70
C ASN A 50 -7.90 1.30 0.26
N ALA A 51 -7.33 0.58 1.22
CA ALA A 51 -6.58 -0.65 0.99
C ALA A 51 -7.41 -1.87 1.41
N LEU A 52 -7.35 -2.92 0.60
CA LEU A 52 -7.94 -4.21 0.90
C LEU A 52 -6.87 -5.15 1.45
N THR A 53 -7.31 -6.21 2.13
CA THR A 53 -6.41 -7.18 2.77
C THR A 53 -5.58 -7.99 1.78
N ASP A 54 -5.99 -8.04 0.51
CA ASP A 54 -5.27 -8.68 -0.61
C ASP A 54 -4.17 -7.80 -1.23
N GLY A 55 -3.93 -6.61 -0.68
CA GLY A 55 -2.91 -5.67 -1.14
C GLY A 55 -3.36 -4.75 -2.28
N SER A 56 -4.57 -4.92 -2.84
CA SER A 56 -5.13 -3.94 -3.77
C SER A 56 -5.56 -2.67 -3.04
N PHE A 57 -5.45 -1.52 -3.70
CA PHE A 57 -5.85 -0.25 -3.10
C PHE A 57 -6.27 0.80 -4.12
N THR A 58 -6.96 1.83 -3.61
CA THR A 58 -7.26 3.07 -4.33
C THR A 58 -6.80 4.26 -3.51
N TYR A 59 -6.14 5.22 -4.15
CA TYR A 59 -5.78 6.50 -3.56
C TYR A 59 -6.41 7.65 -4.35
N THR A 60 -7.09 8.54 -3.65
CA THR A 60 -7.67 9.76 -4.21
C THR A 60 -7.00 10.96 -3.54
N PRO A 61 -6.12 11.71 -4.24
CA PRO A 61 -5.48 12.90 -3.69
C PRO A 61 -6.51 14.00 -3.42
N ASN A 62 -6.19 14.88 -2.46
CA ASN A 62 -6.94 16.12 -2.27
C ASN A 62 -6.90 16.96 -3.55
N ALA A 63 -7.96 17.73 -3.82
CA ALA A 63 -8.05 18.56 -5.01
C ALA A 63 -6.81 19.49 -5.12
N ALA A 64 -6.18 19.47 -6.29
CA ALA A 64 -4.97 20.24 -6.62
C ALA A 64 -3.70 19.91 -5.79
N PHE A 65 -3.70 18.82 -4.99
CA PHE A 65 -2.48 18.37 -4.35
C PHE A 65 -1.44 17.97 -5.40
N VAL A 66 -0.22 18.50 -5.23
CA VAL A 66 0.98 18.15 -5.99
C VAL A 66 2.10 18.03 -4.97
N GLY A 67 2.64 16.82 -4.82
CA GLY A 67 3.65 16.51 -3.83
C GLY A 67 3.83 15.01 -3.69
N THR A 68 4.61 14.62 -2.70
CA THR A 68 4.83 13.21 -2.35
C THR A 68 4.09 12.90 -1.06
N GLU A 69 3.34 11.80 -1.06
CA GLU A 69 2.74 11.20 0.13
C GLU A 69 3.52 9.94 0.49
N VAL A 70 3.87 9.77 1.77
CA VAL A 70 4.58 8.59 2.28
C VAL A 70 3.77 8.01 3.42
N LEU A 71 3.41 6.73 3.33
CA LEU A 71 2.55 6.04 4.28
C LEU A 71 3.21 4.76 4.75
N THR A 72 3.06 4.44 6.04
CA THR A 72 3.43 3.13 6.55
C THR A 72 2.23 2.19 6.47
N TYR A 73 2.46 0.95 6.00
CA TYR A 73 1.47 -0.13 6.07
C TYR A 73 2.02 -1.35 6.79
N THR A 74 1.14 -2.21 7.28
CA THR A 74 1.49 -3.42 8.04
C THR A 74 1.01 -4.66 7.31
N VAL A 75 1.92 -5.60 7.08
CA VAL A 75 1.67 -6.93 6.51
C VAL A 75 1.79 -7.99 7.59
N SER A 76 0.95 -9.02 7.51
CA SER A 76 1.05 -10.21 8.34
C SER A 76 0.97 -11.48 7.51
N ASP A 77 1.76 -12.47 7.91
CA ASP A 77 1.67 -13.88 7.46
C ASP A 77 0.70 -14.72 8.33
N GLY A 78 0.07 -14.11 9.34
CA GLY A 78 -0.79 -14.80 10.32
C GLY A 78 -0.08 -15.20 11.62
N ILE A 79 1.24 -15.06 11.71
CA ILE A 79 2.07 -15.36 12.88
C ILE A 79 2.82 -14.11 13.34
N THR A 80 3.48 -13.43 12.41
CA THR A 80 4.26 -12.22 12.64
C THR A 80 3.75 -11.06 11.81
N THR A 81 4.26 -9.86 12.11
CA THR A 81 3.99 -8.64 11.36
C THR A 81 5.28 -7.95 10.93
N ARG A 82 5.20 -7.26 9.79
CA ARG A 82 6.24 -6.39 9.25
C ARG A 82 5.59 -5.16 8.66
N THR A 83 6.34 -4.07 8.59
CA THR A 83 5.91 -2.83 7.96
C THR A 83 6.63 -2.60 6.65
N GLY A 84 5.94 -1.97 5.70
CA GLY A 84 6.51 -1.43 4.46
C GLY A 84 6.10 0.03 4.29
N GLU A 85 6.77 0.71 3.37
CA GLU A 85 6.51 2.10 2.99
C GLU A 85 5.80 2.16 1.62
N LEU A 86 4.76 2.97 1.54
CA LEU A 86 4.07 3.31 0.29
C LEU A 86 4.35 4.78 -0.03
N THR A 87 5.06 5.02 -1.13
CA THR A 87 5.28 6.36 -1.69
C THR A 87 4.35 6.60 -2.89
N ILE A 88 3.62 7.72 -2.92
CA ILE A 88 2.74 8.13 -4.03
C ILE A 88 3.06 9.57 -4.46
#